data_AF-A0A643FFM2-F1
#
_entry.id   AF-A0A643FFM2-F1
#
_cell.length_a   1.000
_cell.length_b   1.000
_cell.length_c   1.000
_cell.angle_alpha   90.00
_cell.angle_beta   90.00
_cell.angle_gamma   90.00
#
_symmetry.space_group_name_H-M   'P 1'
#
loop_
_entity.id
_entity.type
_entity.pdbx_description
1 polymer ?
#
loop_
_entity_poly.entity_id
_entity_poly.type
_entity_poly.pdbx_seq_one_letter_code
_entity_poly.pdbx_strand_id
1 'polypeptide(L)' 'MRKFVRVQSVRGDGLVSFDFAIGWPELSVELMLPRPAFEAFCATHRVERLDGPEDGR' A
#
# COMPACT_ATOMS: atom_id res chain seq x y z
N MET A 1 -6.57 -14.67 -3.63
CA MET A 1 -6.78 -13.35 -4.24
C MET A 1 -5.58 -12.49 -3.88
N ARG A 2 -4.82 -12.00 -4.85
CA ARG A 2 -3.62 -11.17 -4.59
C ARG A 2 -4.07 -9.81 -4.08
N LYS A 3 -3.33 -9.25 -3.13
CA LYS A 3 -3.57 -7.92 -2.59
C LYS A 3 -2.27 -7.16 -2.68
N PHE A 4 -2.34 -5.90 -3.07
CA PHE A 4 -1.16 -5.09 -3.36
C PHE A 4 -1.18 -3.86 -2.50
N VAL A 5 0.02 -3.42 -2.10
CA VAL A 5 0.23 -2.15 -1.42
C VAL A 5 1.34 -1.38 -2.12
N ARG A 6 1.10 -0.09 -2.41
CA ARG A 6 2.11 0.83 -2.92
C ARG A 6 2.20 2.03 -1.98
N VAL A 7 3.36 2.22 -1.35
CA VAL A 7 3.57 3.38 -0.47
C VAL A 7 3.80 4.61 -1.34
N GLN A 8 2.96 5.63 -1.19
CA GLN A 8 3.11 6.89 -1.90
C GLN A 8 4.04 7.85 -1.17
N SER A 9 3.84 7.99 0.15
CA SER A 9 4.65 8.90 0.96
C SER A 9 4.57 8.54 2.44
N VAL A 10 5.67 8.82 3.16
CA VAL A 10 5.72 8.76 4.62
C VAL A 10 5.83 10.20 5.12
N ARG A 11 4.80 10.68 5.80
CA ARG A 11 4.77 12.01 6.39
C ARG A 11 5.66 12.06 7.63
N GLY A 12 6.26 13.22 7.88
CA GLY A 12 7.13 13.47 9.05
C GLY A 12 6.43 13.29 10.41
N ASP A 13 5.10 13.28 10.43
CA ASP A 13 4.26 13.03 11.61
C ASP A 13 4.05 11.53 11.90
N GLY A 14 4.64 10.63 11.10
CA GLY A 14 4.53 9.18 11.27
C GLY A 14 3.33 8.52 10.57
N LEU A 15 2.58 9.30 9.79
CA LEU A 15 1.53 8.82 8.88
C LEU A 15 2.12 8.29 7.56
N VAL A 16 1.57 7.19 7.07
CA VAL A 16 1.93 6.54 5.80
C VAL A 16 0.73 6.63 4.87
N SER A 17 0.92 7.28 3.73
CA SER A 17 -0.02 7.28 2.61
C SER A 17 0.35 6.16 1.64
N PHE A 18 -0.63 5.33 1.29
CA PHE A 18 -0.42 4.18 0.43
C PHE A 18 -1.69 3.83 -0.34
N ASP A 19 -1.50 3.27 -1.53
CA ASP A 19 -2.56 2.64 -2.31
C ASP A 19 -2.71 1.18 -1.93
N PHE A 20 -3.95 0.71 -1.81
CA PHE A 20 -4.27 -0.68 -1.57
C PHE A 20 -5.18 -1.22 -2.66
N ALA A 21 -4.81 -2.33 -3.29
CA ALA A 21 -5.56 -2.93 -4.38
C ALA A 21 -5.84 -4.42 -4.12
N ILE A 22 -6.97 -4.93 -4.63
CA ILE A 22 -7.33 -6.35 -4.52
C ILE A 22 -7.58 -6.91 -5.91
N GLY A 23 -6.85 -7.96 -6.26
CA GLY A 23 -6.92 -8.61 -7.57
C GLY A 23 -6.11 -7.87 -8.63
N TRP A 24 -6.41 -6.59 -8.85
CA TRP A 24 -5.82 -5.77 -9.92
C TRP A 24 -5.14 -4.53 -9.34
N PRO A 25 -3.85 -4.29 -9.62
CA PRO A 25 -3.13 -3.13 -9.06
C PRO A 25 -3.69 -1.79 -9.53
N GLU A 26 -4.29 -1.73 -10.72
CA GLU A 26 -4.92 -0.53 -11.30
C GLU A 26 -6.21 -0.11 -10.57
N LEU A 27 -6.86 -1.03 -9.85
CA LEU A 27 -8.06 -0.77 -9.04
C LEU A 27 -7.66 -0.64 -7.56
N SER A 28 -6.94 0.44 -7.25
CA SER A 28 -6.51 0.76 -5.90
C SER A 28 -7.41 1.79 -5.20
N VAL A 29 -7.39 1.76 -3.88
CA VAL A 29 -7.92 2.83 -3.03
C VAL A 29 -6.78 3.48 -2.27
N GLU A 30 -6.78 4.81 -2.22
CA GLU A 30 -5.82 5.57 -1.43
C GLU A 30 -6.22 5.53 0.05
N LEU A 31 -5.27 5.15 0.91
CA LEU A 31 -5.44 5.07 2.35
C LEU A 31 -4.30 5.79 3.06
N MET A 32 -4.57 6.25 4.27
CA MET A 32 -3.58 6.87 5.14
C MET A 32 -3.70 6.29 6.55
N LEU A 33 -2.62 5.71 7.05
CA LEU A 33 -2.57 5.11 8.39
C LEU A 33 -1.27 5.48 9.09
N PRO A 34 -1.26 5.56 10.43
CA PRO A 34 -0.02 5.59 11.19
C PRO A 34 0.86 4.37 10.87
N ARG A 35 2.18 4.54 10.87
CA ARG A 35 3.15 3.45 10.62
C ARG A 35 2.83 2.11 11.31
N PRO A 36 2.57 2.05 12.63
CA PRO A 36 2.28 0.77 13.28
C PRO A 36 0.97 0.11 12.76
N ALA A 37 -0.04 0.92 12.43
CA ALA A 37 -1.29 0.42 11.86
C ALA A 37 -1.10 -0.06 10.41
N PHE A 38 -0.27 0.63 9.63
CA PHE A 38 0.11 0.21 8.28
C PHE A 38 0.84 -1.15 8.29
N GLU A 39 1.78 -1.37 9.20
CA GLU A 39 2.51 -2.64 9.34
C GLU A 39 1.55 -3.78 9.72
N ALA A 40 0.66 -3.54 10.69
CA ALA A 40 -0.38 -4.51 11.07
C ALA A 40 -1.36 -4.80 9.92
N PHE A 41 -1.72 -3.78 9.13
CA PHE A 41 -2.56 -3.93 7.94
C PHE A 41 -1.88 -4.83 6.90
N CYS A 42 -0.60 -4.58 6.59
CA CYS A 42 0.16 -5.39 5.65
C CYS A 42 0.22 -6.86 6.07
N ALA A 43 0.48 -7.13 7.36
CA ALA A 43 0.52 -8.48 7.91
C ALA A 43 -0.85 -9.18 7.88
N THR A 44 -1.91 -8.47 8.27
CA THR A 44 -3.29 -9.00 8.29
C THR A 44 -3.77 -9.36 6.90
N HIS A 45 -3.52 -8.48 5.93
CA HIS A 45 -4.00 -8.66 4.58
C HIS A 45 -3.09 -9.57 3.74
N ARG A 46 -1.84 -9.82 4.16
CA ARG A 46 -0.80 -10.55 3.40
C ARG A 46 -0.59 -9.92 2.02
N VAL A 47 -0.34 -8.63 2.02
CA VAL A 47 -0.19 -7.82 0.81
C VAL A 47 1.19 -7.98 0.20
N GLU A 48 1.25 -7.92 -1.13
CA GLU A 48 2.48 -7.80 -1.90
C GLU A 48 2.83 -6.32 -2.05
N ARG A 49 4.06 -5.93 -1.70
CA ARG A 49 4.51 -4.56 -1.87
C ARG A 49 4.94 -4.33 -3.30
N LEU A 50 4.41 -3.27 -3.90
CA LEU A 50 4.84 -2.79 -5.21
C LEU A 50 5.87 -1.69 -4.97
N ASP A 51 7.15 -2.04 -5.07
CA ASP A 51 8.25 -1.10 -4.99
C ASP A 51 8.56 -0.57 -6.40
N GLY A 52 8.16 0.68 -6.68
CA GLY A 52 8.50 1.40 -7.91
C GLY A 52 7.31 1.83 -8.79
N PRO A 53 7.47 2.91 -9.58
CA PRO A 53 6.50 3.24 -10.61
C PRO A 53 6.42 2.08 -11.59
N GLU A 54 5.21 1.78 -12.00
CA GLU A 54 4.91 0.66 -12.88
C GLU A 54 5.77 0.80 -14.14
N ASP A 55 6.58 -0.22 -14.42
CA ASP A 55 7.08 -0.47 -15.77
C ASP A 55 5.85 -0.68 -16.64
N GLY A 56 5.33 0.43 -17.17
CA GLY A 56 4.29 0.44 -18.18
C GLY A 56 4.86 -0.15 -19.45
N ARG A 57 4.71 -1.46 -19.61
CA ARG A 57 4.90 -2.15 -20.89
C ARG A 57 3.56 -2.33 -21.60
#